data_AF-A0A2N2LJX2-F1
#
_entry.id   AF-A0A2N2LJX2-F1
#
_cell.length_a   1.000
_cell.length_b   1.000
_cell.length_c   1.000
_cell.angle_alpha   90.00
_cell.angle_beta   90.00
_cell.angle_gamma   90.00
#
_symmetry.space_group_name_H-M   'P 1'
#
loop_
_entity.id
_entity.type
_entity.pdbx_description
1 polymer ?
#
loop_
_entity_poly.entity_id
_entity_poly.type
_entity_poly.pdbx_seq_one_letter_code
_entity_poly.pdbx_strand_id
1 'polypeptide(L)'
;NFDNLDQDVFRALTEIYEKELRQYLKIPPLGLTRFYQERFNEMVDKHNLFETTLAEFLSILYLPMEKSFKVLQEKLQEMAQEGHLPSDTKESYGMWLKILEGHYMNLFKSKEYTDALHRTLNKLEDFLIAKDDAMRDFLQLLPVVTHRDMDDLYKEFHLLKKRVKELEKQLNVSPNTLSIAK
;
A
#
# COMPACT_ATOMS: atom_id res chain seq x y z
N ASN A 1 5.40 8.38 28.36
CA ASN A 1 5.16 9.10 27.10
C ASN A 1 5.79 8.38 25.92
N PHE A 2 5.12 8.38 24.77
CA PHE A 2 5.67 7.99 23.47
C PHE A 2 6.12 9.29 22.83
N ASP A 3 7.30 9.79 23.21
CA ASP A 3 7.69 11.15 22.81
C ASP A 3 7.98 11.21 21.31
N ASN A 4 7.42 12.26 20.71
CA ASN A 4 7.20 12.56 19.30
C ASN A 4 8.46 12.70 18.42
N LEU A 5 9.64 12.27 18.87
CA LEU A 5 10.90 12.58 18.20
C LEU A 5 10.96 11.98 16.78
N ASP A 6 10.56 10.73 16.63
CA ASP A 6 10.57 10.05 15.33
C ASP A 6 9.48 10.60 14.41
N GLN A 7 8.30 10.89 14.96
CA GLN A 7 7.18 11.42 14.18
C GLN A 7 7.47 12.82 13.63
N ASP A 8 8.15 13.66 14.42
CA ASP A 8 8.57 15.00 14.00
C ASP A 8 9.62 14.94 12.88
N VAL A 9 10.51 13.94 12.90
CA VAL A 9 11.51 13.71 11.84
C VAL A 9 10.85 13.27 10.53
N PHE A 10 9.92 12.30 10.57
CA PHE A 10 9.18 11.88 9.36
C PHE A 10 8.34 13.01 8.80
N ARG A 11 7.69 13.81 9.66
CA ARG A 11 6.94 14.99 9.22
C ARG A 11 7.86 16.03 8.56
N ALA A 12 9.02 16.32 9.15
CA ALA A 12 9.98 17.24 8.56
C ALA A 12 10.51 16.76 7.21
N LEU A 13 10.81 15.46 7.06
CA LEU A 13 11.23 14.87 5.79
C LEU A 13 10.11 14.92 4.74
N THR A 14 8.87 14.63 5.15
CA THR A 14 7.68 14.78 4.29
C THR A 14 7.56 16.22 3.80
N GLU A 15 7.67 17.19 4.70
CA GLU A 15 7.57 18.61 4.36
C GLU A 15 8.65 19.06 3.39
N ILE A 16 9.90 18.62 3.59
CA ILE A 16 11.01 18.91 2.68
C ILE A 16 10.73 18.30 1.30
N TYR A 17 10.28 17.05 1.26
CA TYR A 17 9.89 16.40 0.01
C TYR A 17 8.77 17.18 -0.70
N GLU A 18 7.70 17.51 0.01
CA GLU A 18 6.54 18.22 -0.56
C GLU A 18 6.86 19.64 -1.03
N LYS A 19 7.73 20.36 -0.29
CA LYS A 19 8.10 21.74 -0.61
C LYS A 19 9.14 21.83 -1.69
N GLU A 20 10.17 20.99 -1.66
CA GLU A 20 11.34 21.16 -2.53
C GLU A 20 11.37 20.18 -3.71
N LEU A 21 11.05 18.91 -3.48
CA LEU A 21 11.26 17.85 -4.47
C LEU A 21 10.02 17.61 -5.34
N ARG A 22 8.83 17.64 -4.72
CA ARG A 22 7.56 17.42 -5.40
C ARG A 22 7.27 18.45 -6.49
N GLN A 23 7.80 19.67 -6.37
CA GLN A 23 7.62 20.71 -7.37
C GLN A 23 8.18 20.30 -8.74
N TYR A 24 9.32 19.61 -8.76
CA TYR A 24 9.94 19.14 -10.01
C TYR A 24 9.08 18.10 -10.73
N LEU A 25 8.38 17.23 -10.00
CA LEU A 25 7.45 16.26 -10.58
C LEU A 25 6.21 16.90 -11.21
N LYS A 26 5.84 18.11 -10.74
CA LYS A 26 4.67 18.85 -11.23
C LYS A 26 4.97 19.76 -12.42
N ILE A 27 6.22 19.86 -12.87
CA ILE A 27 6.56 20.64 -14.07
C ILE A 27 5.93 19.95 -15.28
N PRO A 28 5.04 20.61 -16.04
CA PRO A 28 4.36 20.00 -17.15
C PRO A 28 5.37 19.67 -18.26
N PRO A 29 5.48 18.38 -18.66
CA PRO A 29 6.35 17.99 -19.75
C PRO A 29 5.82 18.53 -21.08
N LEU A 30 6.74 18.83 -22.00
CA LEU A 30 6.44 19.31 -23.35
C LEU A 30 6.62 18.19 -24.37
N GLY A 31 5.75 18.15 -25.38
CA GLY A 31 5.86 17.21 -26.51
C GLY A 31 4.79 16.12 -26.53
N LEU A 32 4.94 15.19 -27.48
CA LEU A 32 3.94 14.16 -27.79
C LEU A 32 3.74 13.14 -26.66
N THR A 33 4.77 12.92 -25.84
CA THR A 33 4.75 11.94 -24.73
C THR A 33 4.32 12.55 -23.39
N ARG A 34 3.83 13.80 -23.37
CA ARG A 34 3.55 14.51 -22.11
C ARG A 34 2.64 13.75 -21.15
N PHE A 35 1.59 13.11 -21.67
CA PHE A 35 0.60 12.42 -20.84
C PHE A 35 1.20 11.20 -20.12
N TYR A 36 2.11 10.48 -20.78
CA TYR A 36 2.86 9.37 -20.19
C TYR A 36 3.78 9.85 -19.07
N GLN A 37 4.47 10.97 -19.31
CA GLN A 37 5.40 11.57 -18.34
C GLN A 37 4.65 12.15 -17.13
N GLU A 38 3.51 12.80 -17.33
CA GLU A 38 2.65 13.31 -16.25
C GLU A 38 2.18 12.19 -15.33
N ARG A 39 1.66 11.08 -15.89
CA ARG A 39 1.20 9.94 -15.09
C ARG A 39 2.34 9.21 -14.38
N PHE A 40 3.51 9.09 -15.02
CA PHE A 40 4.70 8.54 -14.36
C PHE A 40 5.16 9.42 -13.20
N ASN A 41 5.22 10.75 -13.40
CA ASN A 41 5.56 11.69 -12.35
C ASN A 41 4.55 11.64 -11.19
N GLU A 42 3.26 11.52 -11.49
CA GLU A 42 2.22 11.34 -10.49
C GLU A 42 2.40 10.02 -9.72
N MET A 43 2.69 8.91 -10.40
CA MET A 43 2.99 7.63 -9.75
C MET A 43 4.19 7.77 -8.79
N VAL A 44 5.28 8.40 -9.23
CA VAL A 44 6.46 8.65 -8.38
C VAL A 44 6.10 9.52 -7.18
N ASP A 45 5.27 10.55 -7.37
CA ASP A 45 4.81 11.41 -6.28
C ASP A 45 4.03 10.63 -5.22
N LYS A 46 3.05 9.82 -5.67
CA LYS A 46 2.26 8.98 -4.77
C LYS A 46 3.11 7.91 -4.08
N HIS A 47 4.10 7.34 -4.77
CA HIS A 47 5.03 6.37 -4.20
C HIS A 47 5.84 6.97 -3.04
N ASN A 48 6.43 8.15 -3.23
CA ASN A 48 7.22 8.82 -2.19
C ASN A 48 6.37 9.17 -0.95
N LEU A 49 5.13 9.63 -1.16
CA LEU A 49 4.20 9.90 -0.07
C LEU A 49 3.84 8.61 0.69
N PHE A 50 3.59 7.51 -0.03
CA PHE A 50 3.37 6.20 0.57
C PHE A 50 4.57 5.74 1.41
N GLU A 51 5.77 5.75 0.83
CA GLU A 51 7.01 5.34 1.53
C GLU A 51 7.22 6.13 2.82
N THR A 52 6.94 7.44 2.79
CA THR A 52 7.10 8.28 3.97
C THR A 52 6.11 7.90 5.08
N THR A 53 4.83 7.68 4.73
CA THR A 53 3.83 7.21 5.71
C THR A 53 4.10 5.78 6.20
N LEU A 54 4.63 4.92 5.34
CA LEU A 54 5.04 3.56 5.69
C LEU A 54 6.18 3.57 6.70
N ALA A 55 7.19 4.43 6.49
CA ALA A 55 8.30 4.59 7.42
C ALA A 55 7.82 5.12 8.78
N GLU A 56 6.91 6.10 8.80
CA GLU A 56 6.25 6.56 10.03
C GLU A 56 5.56 5.40 10.75
N PHE A 57 4.74 4.62 10.05
CA PHE A 57 4.04 3.48 10.63
C PHE A 57 4.99 2.39 11.18
N LEU A 58 6.03 2.04 10.43
CA LEU A 58 7.01 1.03 10.85
C LEU A 58 7.81 1.48 12.08
N SER A 59 8.14 2.76 12.20
CA SER A 59 8.80 3.28 13.40
C SER A 59 7.90 3.15 14.64
N ILE A 60 6.63 3.53 14.53
CA ILE A 60 5.63 3.35 15.59
C ILE A 60 5.48 1.87 15.98
N LEU A 61 5.45 0.97 14.98
CA LEU A 61 5.35 -0.47 15.20
C LEU A 61 6.57 -1.04 15.93
N TYR A 62 7.75 -0.45 15.76
CA TYR A 62 8.98 -0.90 16.40
C TYR A 62 9.15 -0.41 17.85
N LEU A 63 8.46 0.67 18.25
CA LEU A 63 8.58 1.26 19.60
C LEU A 63 8.42 0.27 20.78
N PRO A 64 7.47 -0.70 20.75
CA PRO A 64 7.34 -1.69 21.82
C PRO A 64 8.60 -2.53 22.03
N MET A 65 9.33 -2.84 20.95
CA MET A 65 10.60 -3.58 21.04
C MET A 65 11.60 -2.80 21.86
N GLU A 66 11.87 -1.53 21.50
CA GLU A 66 12.82 -0.68 22.22
C GLU A 66 12.44 -0.50 23.69
N LYS A 67 11.17 -0.20 23.97
CA LYS A 67 10.67 0.00 25.34
C LYS A 67 10.74 -1.26 26.18
N SER A 68 10.41 -2.42 25.59
CA SER A 68 10.44 -3.69 26.31
C SER A 68 11.85 -4.05 26.79
N PHE A 69 12.89 -3.73 26.02
CA PHE A 69 14.27 -3.96 26.42
C PHE A 69 14.70 -3.03 27.56
N LYS A 70 14.32 -1.75 27.53
CA LYS A 70 14.59 -0.82 28.64
C LYS A 70 13.95 -1.31 29.95
N VAL A 71 12.67 -1.68 29.91
CA VAL A 71 11.96 -2.20 31.08
C VAL A 71 12.53 -3.53 31.56
N LEU A 72 12.95 -4.41 30.65
CA LEU A 72 13.64 -5.64 31.01
C LEU A 72 14.95 -5.35 31.76
N GLN A 73 15.75 -4.42 31.24
CA GLN A 73 17.01 -4.01 31.85
C GLN A 73 16.81 -3.44 33.27
N GLU A 74 15.83 -2.54 33.44
CA GLU A 74 15.48 -1.97 34.75
C GLU A 74 15.10 -3.06 35.75
N LYS A 75 14.23 -4.00 35.35
CA LYS A 75 13.82 -5.10 36.23
C LYS A 75 14.97 -6.06 36.58
N LEU A 76 15.86 -6.36 35.63
CA LEU A 76 17.03 -7.18 35.91
C LEU A 76 17.98 -6.49 36.91
N GLN A 77 18.11 -5.16 36.82
CA GLN A 77 18.90 -4.38 37.75
C GLN A 77 18.29 -4.37 39.16
N GLU A 78 16.97 -4.22 39.28
CA GLU A 78 16.24 -4.34 40.55
C GLU A 78 16.44 -5.73 41.18
N MET A 79 16.22 -6.79 40.39
CA MET A 79 16.43 -8.17 40.84
C MET A 79 17.88 -8.45 41.26
N ALA A 80 18.87 -7.84 40.60
CA ALA A 80 20.26 -7.94 41.00
C ALA A 80 20.53 -7.29 42.37
N GLN A 81 19.91 -6.15 42.67
CA GLN A 81 20.03 -5.48 43.97
C GLN A 81 19.39 -6.31 45.09
N GLU A 82 18.31 -7.03 44.80
CA GLU A 82 17.63 -7.93 45.73
C GLU A 82 18.34 -9.29 45.87
N GLY A 83 19.33 -9.58 45.02
CA GLY A 83 20.08 -10.85 45.03
C GLY A 83 19.33 -12.00 44.35
N HIS A 84 18.36 -11.69 43.48
CA HIS A 84 17.44 -12.63 42.85
C HIS A 84 17.56 -12.62 41.31
N LEU A 85 18.77 -12.67 40.75
CA LEU A 85 18.94 -12.72 39.29
C LEU A 85 18.36 -14.01 38.68
N PRO A 86 17.76 -13.95 37.48
CA PRO A 86 17.30 -15.15 36.79
C PRO A 86 18.48 -16.08 36.54
N SER A 87 18.30 -17.34 36.90
CA SER A 87 19.36 -18.35 36.78
C SER A 87 19.52 -18.90 35.35
N ASP A 88 18.49 -18.71 34.50
CA ASP A 88 18.45 -19.18 33.12
C ASP A 88 18.01 -18.07 32.13
N THR A 89 18.60 -18.12 30.95
CA THR A 89 18.23 -17.37 29.74
C THR A 89 16.75 -17.54 29.37
N LYS A 90 16.16 -18.72 29.61
CA LYS A 90 14.74 -18.98 29.32
C LYS A 90 13.79 -18.17 30.21
N GLU A 91 14.16 -17.98 31.47
CA GLU A 91 13.39 -17.18 32.43
C GLU A 91 13.42 -15.69 32.04
N SER A 92 14.61 -15.20 31.68
CA SER A 92 14.80 -13.84 31.16
C SER A 92 14.02 -13.59 29.86
N TYR A 93 14.00 -14.57 28.95
CA TYR A 93 13.21 -14.50 27.72
C TYR A 93 11.70 -14.47 27.99
N GLY A 94 11.20 -15.32 28.89
CA GLY A 94 9.78 -15.33 29.27
C GLY A 94 9.34 -14.03 29.92
N MET A 95 10.23 -13.40 30.69
CA MET A 95 10.01 -12.08 31.28
C MET A 95 9.95 -10.98 30.21
N TRP A 96 10.92 -10.97 29.29
CA TRP A 96 10.92 -10.04 28.16
C TRP A 96 9.66 -10.17 27.30
N LEU A 97 9.26 -11.40 26.96
CA LEU A 97 8.07 -11.66 26.15
C LEU A 97 6.81 -11.08 26.80
N LYS A 98 6.61 -11.28 28.11
CA LYS A 98 5.46 -10.71 28.85
C LYS A 98 5.47 -9.18 28.85
N ILE A 99 6.64 -8.57 29.01
CA ILE A 99 6.80 -7.11 28.96
C ILE A 99 6.44 -6.61 27.55
N LEU A 100 6.97 -7.28 26.52
CA LEU A 100 6.75 -6.95 25.12
C LEU A 100 5.26 -7.05 24.74
N GLU A 101 4.59 -8.14 25.12
CA GLU A 101 3.15 -8.34 24.93
C GLU A 101 2.34 -7.19 25.55
N GLY A 102 2.70 -6.78 26.77
CA GLY A 102 2.07 -5.63 27.45
C GLY A 102 2.23 -4.33 26.66
N HIS A 103 3.43 -4.05 26.13
CA HIS A 103 3.66 -2.86 25.32
C HIS A 103 2.90 -2.90 23.99
N TYR A 104 2.85 -4.04 23.30
CA TYR A 104 2.06 -4.18 22.07
C TYR A 104 0.56 -4.04 22.32
N MET A 105 0.03 -4.61 23.40
CA MET A 105 -1.39 -4.49 23.73
C MET A 105 -1.80 -3.03 23.98
N ASN A 106 -0.89 -2.21 24.52
CA ASN A 106 -1.10 -0.78 24.66
C ASN A 106 -0.96 -0.04 23.32
N LEU A 107 0.05 -0.39 22.51
CA LEU A 107 0.26 0.21 21.18
C LEU A 107 -0.95 0.00 20.28
N PHE A 108 -1.47 -1.22 20.17
CA PHE A 108 -2.59 -1.51 19.26
C PHE A 108 -3.91 -0.87 19.66
N LYS A 109 -4.04 -0.43 20.92
CA LYS A 109 -5.17 0.37 21.40
C LYS A 109 -4.96 1.88 21.24
N SER A 110 -3.74 2.30 20.90
CA SER A 110 -3.39 3.71 20.78
C SER A 110 -4.00 4.33 19.52
N LYS A 111 -4.35 5.61 19.63
CA LYS A 111 -4.88 6.38 18.50
C LYS A 111 -3.77 6.61 17.47
N GLU A 112 -2.55 6.81 17.94
CA GLU A 112 -1.35 7.06 17.15
C GLU A 112 -1.08 5.92 16.17
N TYR A 113 -1.13 4.67 16.63
CA TYR A 113 -1.01 3.48 15.79
C TYR A 113 -2.11 3.43 14.72
N THR A 114 -3.36 3.60 15.15
CA THR A 114 -4.53 3.48 14.25
C THR A 114 -4.51 4.57 13.18
N ASP A 115 -4.17 5.80 13.56
CA ASP A 115 -4.05 6.93 12.64
C ASP A 115 -2.91 6.73 11.63
N ALA A 116 -1.74 6.26 12.08
CA ALA A 116 -0.60 5.99 11.19
C ALA A 116 -0.89 4.85 10.20
N LEU A 117 -1.54 3.78 10.67
CA LEU A 117 -2.00 2.70 9.80
C LEU A 117 -3.00 3.21 8.76
N HIS A 118 -3.98 4.00 9.18
CA HIS A 118 -4.99 4.56 8.28
C HIS A 118 -4.35 5.48 7.22
N ARG A 119 -3.43 6.37 7.62
CA ARG A 119 -2.67 7.22 6.69
C ARG A 119 -1.91 6.37 5.66
N THR A 120 -1.20 5.35 6.11
CA THR A 120 -0.41 4.45 5.25
C THR A 120 -1.28 3.73 4.23
N LEU A 121 -2.43 3.18 4.67
CA LEU A 121 -3.37 2.49 3.78
C LEU A 121 -3.96 3.43 2.73
N ASN A 122 -4.35 4.65 3.11
CA ASN A 122 -4.87 5.64 2.16
C ASN A 122 -3.81 6.03 1.12
N LYS A 123 -2.53 6.17 1.53
CA LYS A 123 -1.44 6.49 0.59
C LYS A 123 -1.02 5.31 -0.27
N LEU A 124 -1.13 4.09 0.25
CA LEU A 124 -0.98 2.88 -0.54
C LEU A 124 -2.05 2.80 -1.64
N GLU A 125 -3.31 3.06 -1.30
CA GLU A 125 -4.41 3.09 -2.28
C GLU A 125 -4.16 4.12 -3.38
N ASP A 126 -3.85 5.37 -3.00
CA ASP A 126 -3.47 6.44 -3.92
C ASP A 126 -2.34 5.99 -4.89
N PHE A 127 -1.31 5.33 -4.35
CA PHE A 127 -0.18 4.83 -5.12
C PHE A 127 -0.57 3.68 -6.06
N LEU A 128 -1.35 2.71 -5.59
CA LEU A 128 -1.77 1.57 -6.41
C LEU A 128 -2.59 2.02 -7.62
N ILE A 129 -3.50 2.99 -7.41
CA ILE A 129 -4.27 3.61 -8.50
C ILE A 129 -3.34 4.28 -9.51
N ALA A 130 -2.43 5.14 -9.05
CA ALA A 130 -1.50 5.85 -9.92
C ALA A 130 -0.54 4.89 -10.67
N LYS A 131 -0.09 3.82 -10.00
CA LYS A 131 0.74 2.77 -10.59
C LYS A 131 0.01 2.01 -11.69
N ASP A 132 -1.24 1.60 -11.45
CA ASP A 132 -2.02 0.89 -12.47
C ASP A 132 -2.29 1.76 -13.69
N ASP A 133 -2.49 3.05 -13.46
CA ASP A 133 -2.68 4.05 -14.50
C ASP A 133 -1.43 4.29 -15.35
N ALA A 134 -0.27 4.43 -14.71
CA ALA A 134 1.02 4.52 -15.42
C ALA A 134 1.36 3.20 -16.16
N MET A 135 1.07 2.05 -15.55
CA MET A 135 1.33 0.73 -16.13
C MET A 135 0.45 0.42 -17.33
N ARG A 136 -0.82 0.84 -17.32
CA ARG A 136 -1.72 0.69 -18.47
C ARG A 136 -1.13 1.33 -19.73
N ASP A 137 -0.60 2.53 -19.59
CA ASP A 137 -0.02 3.28 -20.70
C ASP A 137 1.31 2.68 -21.17
N PHE A 138 2.12 2.16 -20.24
CA PHE A 138 3.34 1.44 -20.60
C PHE A 138 3.04 0.13 -21.34
N LEU A 139 2.02 -0.60 -20.93
CA LEU A 139 1.61 -1.85 -21.57
C LEU A 139 1.00 -1.63 -22.96
N GLN A 140 0.37 -0.48 -23.23
CA GLN A 140 -0.12 -0.12 -24.57
C GLN A 140 1.02 0.10 -25.59
N LEU A 141 2.23 0.42 -25.13
CA LEU A 141 3.42 0.52 -25.99
C LEU A 141 4.01 -0.85 -26.34
N LEU A 142 3.60 -1.90 -25.62
CA LEU A 142 3.99 -3.27 -25.88
C LEU A 142 2.85 -3.99 -26.63
N PRO A 143 3.16 -4.96 -27.51
CA PRO A 143 2.15 -5.76 -28.20
C PRO A 143 1.55 -6.82 -27.24
N VAL A 144 1.07 -6.39 -26.08
CA VAL A 144 0.48 -7.24 -25.05
C VAL A 144 -0.94 -6.76 -24.79
N VAL A 145 -1.90 -7.69 -24.88
CA VAL A 145 -3.32 -7.37 -24.64
C VAL A 145 -3.50 -7.01 -23.16
N THR A 146 -4.06 -5.84 -22.88
CA THR A 146 -4.32 -5.40 -21.52
C THR A 146 -5.68 -5.91 -21.02
N HIS A 147 -5.87 -5.96 -19.70
CA HIS A 147 -7.18 -6.35 -19.11
C HIS A 147 -8.34 -5.47 -19.59
N ARG A 148 -8.07 -4.19 -19.87
CA ARG A 148 -9.08 -3.27 -20.40
C ARG A 148 -9.48 -3.62 -21.83
N ASP A 149 -8.50 -3.95 -22.67
CA ASP A 149 -8.77 -4.37 -24.05
C ASP A 149 -9.65 -5.64 -24.06
N MET A 150 -9.41 -6.55 -23.12
CA MET A 150 -10.27 -7.72 -22.92
C MET A 150 -11.69 -7.33 -22.49
N ASP A 151 -11.85 -6.43 -21.51
CA ASP A 151 -13.17 -5.98 -21.05
C ASP A 151 -13.97 -5.27 -22.15
N ASP A 152 -13.31 -4.45 -22.95
CA ASP A 152 -13.95 -3.73 -24.05
C ASP A 152 -14.31 -4.71 -25.20
N LEU A 153 -13.45 -5.68 -25.51
CA LEU A 153 -13.78 -6.80 -26.40
C LEU A 153 -14.98 -7.61 -25.89
N TYR A 154 -15.06 -7.90 -24.58
CA TYR A 154 -16.20 -8.62 -24.00
C TYR A 154 -17.51 -7.83 -24.14
N LYS A 155 -17.48 -6.50 -23.93
CA LYS A 155 -18.66 -5.64 -24.15
C LYS A 155 -19.07 -5.61 -25.62
N GLU A 156 -18.13 -5.44 -26.53
CA GLU A 156 -18.39 -5.45 -27.98
C GLU A 156 -18.96 -6.79 -28.43
N PHE A 157 -18.39 -7.90 -27.96
CA PHE A 157 -18.87 -9.24 -28.26
C PHE A 157 -20.29 -9.47 -27.73
N HIS A 158 -20.61 -8.96 -26.53
CA HIS A 158 -21.96 -9.03 -25.99
C HIS A 158 -22.95 -8.22 -26.82
N LEU A 159 -22.58 -7.00 -27.23
CA LEU A 159 -23.39 -6.16 -28.13
C LEU A 159 -23.59 -6.83 -29.50
N LEU A 160 -22.55 -7.48 -30.02
CA LEU A 160 -22.60 -8.20 -31.29
C LEU A 160 -23.56 -9.40 -31.19
N LYS A 161 -23.47 -10.21 -30.13
CA LYS A 161 -24.42 -11.30 -29.86
C LYS A 161 -25.86 -10.80 -29.80
N LYS A 162 -26.09 -9.65 -29.17
CA LYS A 162 -27.43 -9.05 -29.08
C LYS A 162 -27.96 -8.67 -30.47
N ARG A 163 -27.14 -8.01 -31.29
CA ARG A 163 -27.48 -7.63 -32.67
C ARG A 163 -27.75 -8.85 -33.55
N VAL A 164 -26.91 -9.88 -33.45
CA VAL A 164 -27.12 -11.15 -34.18
C VAL A 164 -28.45 -11.78 -33.81
N LYS A 165 -28.78 -11.85 -32.52
CA LYS A 165 -30.06 -12.41 -32.04
C LYS A 165 -31.27 -11.60 -32.52
N GLU A 166 -31.16 -10.27 -32.59
CA GLU A 166 -32.21 -9.40 -33.15
C GLU A 166 -32.40 -9.64 -34.65
N LEU A 167 -31.31 -9.78 -35.41
CA LEU A 167 -31.34 -10.09 -36.84
C LEU A 167 -31.89 -11.50 -37.12
N GLU A 168 -31.46 -12.51 -36.36
CA GLU A 168 -31.98 -13.88 -36.42
C GLU A 168 -33.49 -13.91 -36.19
N LYS A 169 -33.97 -13.13 -35.22
CA LYS A 169 -35.41 -13.00 -34.93
C LYS A 169 -36.17 -12.31 -36.06
N GLN A 170 -35.59 -11.30 -36.71
CA GLN A 170 -36.21 -10.63 -37.87
C GLN A 170 -36.25 -11.54 -39.10
N LEU A 171 -35.27 -12.40 -39.27
CA LEU A 171 -35.16 -13.33 -40.39
C LEU A 171 -35.83 -14.70 -40.12
N ASN A 172 -36.42 -14.91 -38.93
CA ASN A 172 -36.95 -16.20 -38.46
C ASN A 172 -35.96 -17.36 -38.57
N VAL A 173 -34.66 -17.07 -38.52
CA VAL A 173 -33.59 -18.09 -38.54
C VAL A 173 -33.28 -18.46 -37.09
N SER A 174 -33.50 -19.73 -36.74
CA SER A 174 -33.14 -20.26 -35.42
C SER A 174 -31.72 -20.85 -35.49
N PRO A 175 -30.91 -20.80 -34.41
CA PRO A 175 -29.58 -21.44 -34.39
C PRO A 175 -29.60 -22.92 -34.78
N ASN A 176 -30.74 -23.59 -34.62
CA ASN A 176 -30.95 -25.00 -35.00
C ASN A 176 -31.15 -25.25 -36.51
N THR A 177 -31.33 -24.23 -37.36
CA THR A 177 -31.45 -24.45 -38.82
C THR A 177 -30.11 -24.46 -39.55
N LEU A 178 -29.03 -23.96 -38.92
CA LEU A 178 -27.68 -23.94 -39.49
C LEU A 178 -26.93 -25.28 -39.35
N SER A 179 -27.38 -26.22 -38.50
CA SER A 179 -26.77 -27.56 -38.40
C SER A 179 -27.17 -28.54 -39.51
N ILE A 180 -28.05 -28.13 -40.44
CA ILE A 180 -28.61 -29.00 -41.48
C ILE A 180 -27.83 -28.94 -42.81
N ALA A 181 -26.86 -28.04 -42.96
CA ALA A 181 -26.00 -28.02 -44.15
C ALA A 181 -24.65 -28.72 -43.88
N LYS A 182 -24.65 -30.05 -44.04
CA LYS A 182 -23.44 -30.82 -44.38
C LYS A 182 -23.31 -30.90 -45.90
#